data_AF-I1MZ71-F1
#
_entry.id   AF-I1MZ71-F1
#
_cell.length_a   1.000
_cell.length_b   1.000
_cell.length_c   1.000
_cell.angle_alpha   90.00
_cell.angle_beta   90.00
_cell.angle_gamma   90.00
#
_symmetry.space_group_name_H-M   'P 1'
#
loop_
_entity.id
_entity.type
_entity.pdbx_description
1 polymer ?
#
loop_
_entity_poly.entity_id
_entity_poly.type
_entity_poly.pdbx_seq_one_letter_code
_entity_poly.pdbx_strand_id
1 'polypeptide(L)'
;MSKFVGVFLLLLITVTVAEYDHSYPEHENEKNGPCGKFSTLRILTHKLRHCEKAARNAWVPVSSQCCNDLVEVSIPCLYAVFSSDAFKRVGVDPRVAITIPHRCHFANKP
;
A
#
# COMPACT_ATOMS: atom_id res chain seq x y z
N MET A 1 -15.76 -35.36 -29.95
CA MET A 1 -14.95 -35.43 -28.72
C MET A 1 -14.13 -34.16 -28.48
N SER A 2 -13.53 -33.55 -29.52
CA SER A 2 -12.68 -32.34 -29.40
C SER A 2 -13.31 -31.11 -28.72
N LYS A 3 -14.61 -30.82 -28.94
CA LYS A 3 -15.31 -29.69 -28.29
C LYS A 3 -15.39 -29.76 -26.76
N PHE A 4 -15.46 -30.97 -26.18
CA PHE A 4 -15.48 -31.14 -24.73
C PHE A 4 -14.09 -30.98 -24.12
N VAL A 5 -13.03 -31.36 -24.84
CA VAL A 5 -11.63 -31.17 -24.42
C VAL A 5 -11.31 -29.68 -24.28
N GLY A 6 -11.78 -28.85 -25.22
CA GLY A 6 -11.59 -27.39 -25.16
C GLY A 6 -12.28 -26.74 -23.96
N VAL A 7 -13.51 -27.17 -23.64
CA VAL A 7 -14.25 -26.67 -22.47
C VAL A 7 -13.59 -27.12 -21.16
N PHE A 8 -13.14 -28.38 -21.08
CA PHE A 8 -12.42 -28.87 -19.91
C PHE A 8 -11.09 -28.12 -19.70
N LEU A 9 -10.31 -27.87 -20.75
CA LEU A 9 -9.07 -27.11 -20.65
C LEU A 9 -9.33 -25.66 -20.21
N LEU A 10 -10.35 -24.99 -20.75
CA LEU A 10 -10.75 -23.65 -20.30
C LEU A 10 -11.16 -23.63 -18.83
N LEU A 11 -11.96 -24.62 -18.38
CA LEU A 11 -12.36 -24.74 -16.98
C LEU A 11 -11.15 -24.96 -16.07
N LEU A 12 -10.24 -25.86 -16.43
CA LEU A 12 -9.00 -26.10 -15.67
C LEU A 12 -8.16 -24.82 -15.57
N ILE A 13 -8.00 -24.08 -16.67
CA ILE A 13 -7.28 -22.80 -16.65
C ILE A 13 -7.97 -21.80 -15.70
N THR A 14 -9.30 -21.65 -15.77
CA THR A 14 -10.01 -20.73 -14.86
C THR A 14 -9.88 -21.10 -13.39
N VAL A 15 -9.88 -22.40 -13.06
CA VAL A 15 -9.69 -22.87 -11.68
C VAL A 15 -8.28 -22.54 -11.19
N THR A 16 -7.25 -22.81 -12.00
CA THR A 16 -5.86 -22.52 -11.63
C THR A 16 -5.57 -21.02 -11.45
N VAL A 17 -6.22 -20.15 -12.23
CA VAL A 17 -6.08 -18.69 -12.09
C VAL A 17 -6.75 -18.21 -10.80
N ALA A 18 -7.89 -18.78 -10.42
CA ALA A 18 -8.57 -18.45 -9.17
C ALA A 18 -7.75 -18.85 -7.94
N GLU A 19 -6.97 -19.93 -8.00
CA GLU A 19 -6.08 -20.36 -6.92
C GLU A 19 -4.80 -19.51 -6.82
N TYR A 20 -4.36 -18.88 -7.91
CA TYR A 20 -3.14 -18.08 -7.91
C TYR A 20 -3.29 -16.72 -7.22
N ASP A 21 -4.49 -16.12 -7.26
CA ASP A 21 -4.79 -14.86 -6.59
C ASP A 21 -4.81 -14.98 -5.05
N HIS A 22 -4.90 -16.22 -4.53
CA HIS A 22 -4.94 -16.51 -3.09
C HIS A 22 -3.55 -16.52 -2.39
N SER A 23 -2.47 -16.23 -3.11
CA SER A 23 -1.09 -16.29 -2.57
C SER A 23 -0.61 -15.00 -1.86
N TYR A 24 -1.51 -14.04 -1.59
CA TYR A 24 -1.26 -13.03 -0.57
C TYR A 24 -1.71 -13.59 0.78
N PRO A 25 -0.87 -13.55 1.84
CA PRO A 25 -1.33 -13.92 3.17
C PRO A 25 -2.48 -12.98 3.56
N GLU A 26 -3.71 -13.48 3.51
CA GLU A 26 -4.88 -12.84 4.10
C GLU A 26 -4.70 -12.86 5.62
N HIS A 27 -3.94 -11.88 6.10
CA HIS A 27 -3.70 -11.65 7.51
C HIS A 27 -4.98 -11.07 8.13
N GLU A 28 -5.90 -11.96 8.50
CA GLU A 28 -6.72 -11.92 9.73
C GLU A 28 -7.13 -10.52 10.21
N ASN A 29 -7.78 -9.74 9.34
CA ASN A 29 -8.46 -8.49 9.69
C ASN A 29 -9.76 -8.37 8.88
N GLU A 30 -10.53 -9.46 8.81
CA GLU A 30 -11.77 -9.56 8.02
C GLU A 30 -12.81 -8.48 8.41
N LYS A 31 -12.69 -7.88 9.60
CA LYS A 31 -13.57 -6.77 10.02
C LYS A 31 -13.06 -5.37 9.68
N ASN A 32 -11.77 -5.17 9.44
CA ASN A 32 -11.19 -3.81 9.39
C ASN A 32 -10.23 -3.55 8.20
N GLY A 33 -9.95 -4.52 7.34
CA GLY A 33 -9.03 -4.34 6.22
C GLY A 33 -7.56 -4.12 6.64
N PRO A 34 -6.64 -3.87 5.69
CA PRO A 34 -5.20 -3.93 5.94
C PRO A 34 -4.65 -2.81 6.85
N CYS A 35 -5.40 -1.72 7.02
CA CYS A 35 -5.06 -0.60 7.89
C CYS A 35 -5.73 -0.69 9.29
N GLY A 36 -6.38 -1.81 9.61
CA GLY A 36 -7.17 -1.96 10.82
C GLY A 36 -8.27 -0.90 10.90
N LYS A 37 -8.54 -0.35 12.08
CA LYS A 37 -9.64 0.63 12.29
C LYS A 37 -9.49 1.97 11.53
N PHE A 38 -8.42 2.18 10.78
CA PHE A 38 -8.12 3.43 10.11
C PHE A 38 -8.36 3.31 8.60
N SER A 39 -9.02 4.30 8.00
CA SER A 39 -9.08 4.42 6.54
C SER A 39 -7.74 4.88 5.96
N THR A 40 -7.49 4.59 4.68
CA THR A 40 -6.27 5.05 3.97
C THR A 40 -6.10 6.57 4.04
N LEU A 41 -7.21 7.32 3.95
CA LEU A 41 -7.21 8.78 4.13
C LEU A 41 -6.80 9.21 5.55
N ARG A 42 -7.25 8.48 6.58
CA ARG A 42 -6.90 8.76 7.97
C ARG A 42 -5.43 8.44 8.26
N ILE A 43 -4.86 7.43 7.61
CA ILE A 43 -3.42 7.16 7.65
C ILE A 43 -2.64 8.37 7.15
N LEU A 44 -2.98 8.93 5.98
CA LEU A 44 -2.27 10.10 5.43
C LEU A 44 -2.45 11.37 6.28
N THR A 45 -3.67 11.63 6.76
CA THR A 45 -4.01 12.90 7.43
C THR A 45 -3.66 12.94 8.92
N HIS A 46 -3.56 11.78 9.58
CA HIS A 46 -3.30 11.70 11.03
C HIS A 46 -1.98 10.99 11.32
N LYS A 47 -1.82 9.76 10.83
CA LYS A 47 -0.67 8.92 11.18
C LYS A 47 0.61 9.45 10.51
N LEU A 48 0.55 9.76 9.22
CA LEU A 48 1.67 10.24 8.42
C LEU A 48 1.65 11.76 8.22
N ARG A 49 0.96 12.51 9.10
CA ARG A 49 0.83 13.97 8.98
C ARG A 49 2.19 14.67 8.92
N HIS A 50 3.17 14.20 9.69
CA HIS A 50 4.52 14.77 9.71
C HIS A 50 5.30 14.58 8.40
N CYS A 51 4.84 13.68 7.52
CA CYS A 51 5.41 13.47 6.20
C CYS A 51 4.89 14.44 5.16
N GLU A 52 3.79 15.17 5.41
CA GLU A 52 3.06 15.93 4.39
C GLU A 52 3.97 16.86 3.56
N LYS A 53 4.79 17.69 4.22
CA LYS A 53 5.67 18.64 3.53
C LYS A 53 6.67 17.93 2.61
N ALA A 54 7.29 16.87 3.11
CA ALA A 54 8.26 16.08 2.35
C ALA A 54 7.59 15.23 1.25
N ALA A 55 6.34 14.81 1.45
CA ALA A 55 5.56 14.07 0.47
C ALA A 55 5.08 14.95 -0.69
N ARG A 56 4.96 16.27 -0.48
CA ARG A 56 4.64 17.24 -1.55
C ARG A 56 5.87 17.70 -2.34
N ASN A 57 7.06 17.63 -1.75
CA ASN A 57 8.29 18.12 -2.38
C ASN A 57 9.49 17.24 -2.02
N ALA A 58 10.08 16.59 -3.04
CA ALA A 58 11.23 15.69 -2.91
C ALA A 58 12.48 16.37 -2.32
N TRP A 59 12.57 17.71 -2.39
CA TRP A 59 13.70 18.48 -1.87
C TRP A 59 13.56 18.86 -0.38
N VAL A 60 12.36 18.75 0.20
CA VAL A 60 12.11 19.12 1.60
C VAL A 60 12.55 17.98 2.53
N PRO A 61 13.54 18.16 3.43
CA PRO A 61 14.01 17.10 4.32
C PRO A 61 12.88 16.39 5.06
N VAL A 62 13.02 15.07 5.23
CA VAL A 62 12.06 14.27 5.97
C VAL A 62 12.30 14.47 7.46
N SER A 63 11.26 14.78 8.24
CA SER A 63 11.38 14.92 9.69
C SER A 63 11.62 13.54 10.35
N SER A 64 12.36 13.50 11.45
CA SER A 64 12.54 12.28 12.24
C SER A 64 11.19 11.69 12.67
N GLN A 65 10.23 12.55 13.04
CA GLN A 65 8.88 12.13 13.39
C GLN A 65 8.15 11.44 12.23
N CYS A 66 8.27 11.93 10.99
CA CYS A 66 7.70 11.24 9.83
C CYS A 66 8.27 9.82 9.70
N CYS A 67 9.58 9.64 9.87
CA CYS A 67 10.19 8.32 9.76
C CYS A 67 9.77 7.38 10.89
N ASN A 68 9.62 7.89 12.12
CA ASN A 68 9.09 7.12 13.24
C ASN A 68 7.61 6.73 13.02
N ASP A 69 6.79 7.66 12.53
CA ASP A 69 5.39 7.38 12.24
C ASP A 69 5.23 6.36 11.10
N LEU A 70 6.12 6.41 10.10
CA LEU A 70 6.10 5.53 8.93
C LEU A 70 6.42 4.08 9.27
N VAL A 71 7.38 3.83 10.18
CA VAL A 71 7.73 2.46 10.61
C VAL A 71 6.61 1.79 11.41
N GLU A 72 5.68 2.57 11.97
CA GLU A 72 4.49 2.05 12.66
C GLU A 72 3.33 1.70 11.72
N VAL A 73 3.43 1.99 10.42
CA VAL A 73 2.41 1.61 9.42
C VAL A 73 2.81 0.28 8.77
N SER A 74 1.92 -0.70 8.82
CA SER A 74 2.15 -2.03 8.23
C SER A 74 2.32 -1.96 6.70
N ILE A 75 3.11 -2.87 6.13
CA ILE A 75 3.31 -2.96 4.68
C ILE A 75 1.98 -3.17 3.92
N PRO A 76 1.05 -4.06 4.36
CA PRO A 76 -0.26 -4.17 3.73
C PRO A 76 -1.05 -2.86 3.74
N CYS A 77 -0.99 -2.09 4.83
CA CYS A 77 -1.66 -0.80 4.90
C CYS A 77 -1.03 0.23 3.96
N LEU A 78 0.30 0.29 3.87
CA LEU A 78 0.98 1.17 2.90
C LEU A 78 0.60 0.80 1.47
N TYR A 79 0.59 -0.49 1.12
CA TYR A 79 0.13 -0.94 -0.20
C TYR A 79 -1.31 -0.51 -0.49
N ALA A 80 -2.21 -0.64 0.48
CA ALA A 80 -3.60 -0.20 0.37
C ALA A 80 -3.70 1.33 0.20
N VAL A 81 -2.87 2.11 0.89
CA VAL A 81 -2.81 3.57 0.73
C VAL A 81 -2.38 3.96 -0.69
N PHE A 82 -1.29 3.36 -1.21
CA PHE A 82 -0.80 3.61 -2.57
C PHE A 82 -1.74 3.13 -3.67
N SER A 83 -2.52 2.07 -3.40
CA SER A 83 -3.56 1.57 -4.31
C SER A 83 -4.89 2.34 -4.22
N SER A 84 -5.01 3.32 -3.32
CA SER A 84 -6.25 4.08 -3.10
C SER A 84 -6.18 5.51 -3.64
N ASP A 85 -7.34 6.17 -3.77
CA ASP A 85 -7.45 7.60 -4.10
C ASP A 85 -7.02 8.56 -2.96
N ALA A 86 -6.48 8.05 -1.85
CA ALA A 86 -6.18 8.87 -0.67
C ALA A 86 -5.21 10.02 -0.98
N PHE A 87 -4.16 9.77 -1.77
CA PHE A 87 -3.20 10.79 -2.20
C PHE A 87 -3.85 11.91 -3.02
N LYS A 88 -4.76 11.55 -3.95
CA LYS A 88 -5.54 12.51 -4.74
C LYS A 88 -6.41 13.40 -3.85
N ARG A 89 -7.04 12.82 -2.82
CA ARG A 89 -7.90 13.56 -1.87
C ARG A 89 -7.13 14.57 -1.01
N VAL A 90 -5.86 14.32 -0.71
CA VAL A 90 -5.00 15.25 0.04
C VAL A 90 -4.11 16.13 -0.86
N GLY A 91 -4.21 15.98 -2.19
CA GLY A 91 -3.44 16.75 -3.17
C GLY A 91 -1.94 16.47 -3.16
N VAL A 92 -1.53 15.24 -2.81
CA VAL A 92 -0.12 14.80 -2.81
C VAL A 92 0.14 13.94 -4.04
N ASP A 93 1.26 14.18 -4.73
CA ASP A 93 1.69 13.32 -5.85
C ASP A 93 2.30 12.01 -5.28
N PRO A 94 1.70 10.83 -5.56
CA PRO A 94 2.23 9.56 -5.06
C PRO A 94 3.66 9.27 -5.55
N ARG A 95 4.09 9.84 -6.69
CA ARG A 95 5.46 9.71 -7.22
C ARG A 95 6.50 10.42 -6.35
N VAL A 96 6.10 11.47 -5.62
CA VAL A 96 6.97 12.12 -4.63
C VAL A 96 6.88 11.36 -3.30
N ALA A 97 5.68 10.99 -2.87
CA ALA A 97 5.46 10.28 -1.61
C ALA A 97 6.18 8.92 -1.53
N ILE A 98 6.25 8.16 -2.64
CA ILE A 98 6.94 6.86 -2.69
C ILE A 98 8.45 6.97 -2.41
N THR A 99 9.03 8.16 -2.49
CA THR A 99 10.46 8.39 -2.16
C THR A 99 10.71 8.50 -0.65
N ILE A 100 9.67 8.72 0.16
CA ILE A 100 9.81 8.95 1.61
C ILE A 100 10.47 7.77 2.35
N PRO A 101 10.06 6.50 2.15
CA PRO A 101 10.71 5.37 2.82
C PRO A 101 12.22 5.34 2.59
N HIS A 102 12.64 5.50 1.33
CA HIS A 102 14.05 5.56 0.95
C HIS A 102 14.78 6.69 1.69
N ARG A 103 14.20 7.90 1.71
CA ARG A 103 14.78 9.08 2.37
C ARG A 103 14.85 8.94 3.90
N CYS A 104 13.92 8.20 4.51
CA CYS A 104 13.97 7.85 5.93
C CYS A 104 15.13 6.91 6.28
N HIS A 105 15.50 5.97 5.40
CA HIS A 105 16.66 5.12 5.63
C HIS A 105 17.97 5.91 5.71
N PHE A 106 18.11 7.01 4.95
CA PHE A 106 19.29 7.88 5.04
C PHE A 106 19.25 8.83 6.23
N ALA A 107 18.07 9.30 6.65
CA ALA A 107 17.92 10.18 7.81
C ALA A 107 18.28 9.47 9.13
N ASN A 108 18.14 8.15 9.19
CA ASN A 108 18.43 7.34 10.39
C ASN A 108 19.83 6.69 10.40
N LYS A 109 20.72 7.07 9.48
CA LYS A 109 22.11 6.63 9.51
C LYS A 109 22.92 7.58 10.42
N PRO A 110 23.67 7.10 11.43
CA PRO A 110 24.52 7.94 12.26
C PRO A 110 25.64 8.60 11.45
#